data_AF-A0AAE7H6F1-F1
#
_entry.id   AF-A0AAE7H6F1-F1
#
_cell.length_a   1.000
_cell.length_b   1.000
_cell.length_c   1.000
_cell.angle_alpha   90.00
_cell.angle_beta   90.00
_cell.angle_gamma   90.00
#
_symmetry.space_group_name_H-M   'P 1'
#
loop_
_entity.id
_entity.type
_entity.pdbx_description
1 polymer ?
#
loop_
_entity_poly.entity_id
_entity_poly.type
_entity_poly.pdbx_seq_one_letter_code
_entity_poly.pdbx_strand_id
1 'polypeptide(L)'
;MWHNLKLENVGKIEKTVAEFIIWMIDILPYAKMKVKIYENQSGEYTGITDLRIKRKFDGSPESVIGYGSSIEEALEDTIKYFNTMLKEDGFDRLTEDNIEYSESSDF
;
A
#
# COMPACT_ATOMS: atom_id res chain seq x y z
N MET A 1 -22.46 0.71 15.22
CA MET A 1 -21.27 0.23 14.48
C MET A 1 -21.03 1.15 13.29
N TRP A 2 -19.79 1.50 13.01
CA TRP A 2 -19.41 2.51 12.02
C TRP A 2 -19.76 2.11 10.57
N HIS A 3 -19.86 0.81 10.26
CA HIS A 3 -20.31 0.28 8.97
C HIS A 3 -21.65 0.84 8.46
N ASN A 4 -22.55 1.22 9.37
CA ASN A 4 -23.88 1.72 9.00
C ASN A 4 -23.99 3.26 9.03
N LEU A 5 -22.89 3.97 9.31
CA LEU A 5 -22.91 5.43 9.32
C LEU A 5 -23.13 5.98 7.91
N LYS A 6 -24.15 6.82 7.77
CA LYS A 6 -24.42 7.62 6.58
C LYS A 6 -24.31 9.07 6.97
N LEU A 7 -23.26 9.73 6.50
CA LEU A 7 -22.94 11.11 6.84
C LEU A 7 -23.07 11.97 5.57
N GLU A 8 -23.61 13.18 5.72
CA GLU A 8 -23.72 14.13 4.62
C GLU A 8 -22.32 14.48 4.08
N ASN A 9 -22.17 14.52 2.75
CA ASN A 9 -20.91 14.81 2.05
C ASN A 9 -19.74 13.82 2.32
N VAL A 10 -20.01 12.60 2.78
CA VAL A 10 -18.99 11.55 2.97
C VAL A 10 -19.21 10.41 1.98
N GLY A 11 -18.21 10.15 1.13
CA GLY A 11 -18.28 9.10 0.09
C GLY A 11 -17.96 7.70 0.59
N LYS A 12 -17.00 7.57 1.52
CA LYS A 12 -16.55 6.28 2.09
C LYS A 12 -15.99 6.52 3.48
N ILE A 13 -16.16 5.54 4.37
CA ILE A 13 -15.44 5.48 5.63
C ILE A 13 -14.55 4.25 5.58
N GLU A 14 -13.28 4.44 5.91
CA GLU A 14 -12.29 3.39 6.05
C GLU A 14 -11.63 3.50 7.41
N LYS A 15 -11.35 2.36 8.02
CA LYS A 15 -10.70 2.27 9.31
C LYS A 15 -9.40 1.50 9.15
N THR A 16 -8.28 2.06 9.62
CA THR A 16 -7.05 1.27 9.76
C THR A 16 -7.27 0.18 10.80
N VAL A 17 -7.14 -1.08 10.38
CA VAL A 17 -7.35 -2.27 11.21
C VAL A 17 -6.06 -3.02 11.52
N ALA A 18 -5.00 -2.79 10.74
CA ALA A 18 -3.66 -3.30 11.01
C ALA A 18 -2.57 -2.40 10.42
N GLU A 19 -1.36 -2.48 10.98
CA GLU A 19 -0.13 -1.91 10.42
C GLU A 19 0.98 -2.95 10.56
N PHE A 20 1.71 -3.19 9.48
CA PHE A 20 2.81 -4.14 9.42
C PHE A 20 4.10 -3.42 9.06
N ILE A 21 5.21 -3.84 9.67
CA ILE A 21 6.56 -3.49 9.21
C ILE A 21 7.07 -4.65 8.38
N ILE A 22 7.34 -4.40 7.10
CA ILE A 22 7.82 -5.41 6.16
C ILE A 22 9.30 -5.17 5.91
N TRP A 23 10.11 -6.18 6.17
CA TRP A 23 11.55 -6.15 5.90
C TRP A 23 11.82 -6.75 4.52
N MET A 24 12.38 -5.94 3.63
CA MET A 24 12.84 -6.34 2.30
C MET A 24 14.29 -5.91 2.15
N ILE A 25 15.16 -6.66 2.82
CA ILE A 25 16.62 -6.45 2.81
C ILE A 25 17.11 -6.53 1.36
N ASP A 26 18.06 -5.67 1.01
CA ASP A 26 18.65 -5.51 -0.34
C ASP A 26 17.71 -4.96 -1.44
N ILE A 27 16.39 -4.99 -1.24
CA ILE A 27 15.41 -4.41 -2.16
C ILE A 27 15.14 -2.95 -1.83
N LEU A 28 14.87 -2.63 -0.56
CA LEU A 28 14.52 -1.28 -0.14
C LEU A 28 15.77 -0.50 0.32
N PRO A 29 15.86 0.81 0.04
CA PRO A 29 17.02 1.62 0.44
C PRO A 29 17.23 1.64 1.95
N TYR A 30 16.15 1.54 2.73
CA TYR A 30 16.18 1.49 4.20
C TYR A 30 15.75 0.13 4.77
N ALA A 31 15.82 -0.92 3.95
CA ALA A 31 15.51 -2.33 4.26
C ALA A 31 14.08 -2.64 4.75
N LYS A 32 13.23 -1.63 4.97
CA LYS A 32 11.86 -1.82 5.45
C LYS A 32 10.89 -0.77 4.92
N MET A 33 9.62 -1.14 4.91
CA MET A 33 8.47 -0.28 4.64
C MET A 33 7.35 -0.60 5.62
N LYS A 34 6.33 0.25 5.68
CA LYS A 34 5.07 -0.06 6.34
C LYS A 34 3.99 -0.44 5.33
N VAL A 35 3.11 -1.33 5.75
CA VAL A 35 1.84 -1.61 5.06
C VAL A 35 0.71 -1.39 6.06
N LYS A 36 -0.20 -0.47 5.75
CA LYS A 36 -1.44 -0.27 6.52
C LYS A 36 -2.57 -1.02 5.83
N ILE A 37 -3.38 -1.71 6.63
CA ILE A 37 -4.60 -2.35 6.15
C ILE A 37 -5.81 -1.54 6.61
N TYR A 38 -6.68 -1.21 5.66
CA TYR A 38 -7.92 -0.49 5.86
C TYR A 38 -9.09 -1.43 5.65
N GLU A 39 -10.05 -1.41 6.55
CA GLU A 39 -11.35 -2.05 6.37
C GLU A 39 -12.36 -0.97 5.95
N ASN A 40 -13.19 -1.26 4.95
CA ASN A 40 -14.27 -0.37 4.53
C ASN A 40 -15.62 -0.76 5.16
N GLN A 41 -16.66 0.06 4.94
CA GLN A 41 -17.98 -0.22 5.50
C GLN A 41 -18.62 -1.54 5.01
N SER A 42 -18.19 -2.08 3.87
CA SER A 42 -18.62 -3.37 3.31
C SER A 42 -17.86 -4.57 3.91
N GLY A 43 -16.85 -4.35 4.76
CA GLY A 43 -16.00 -5.40 5.30
C GLY A 43 -14.91 -5.89 4.34
N GLU A 44 -14.61 -5.12 3.29
CA GLU A 44 -13.50 -5.40 2.38
C GLU A 44 -12.22 -4.74 2.89
N TYR A 45 -11.07 -5.35 2.59
CA TYR A 45 -9.77 -4.94 3.09
C TYR A 45 -8.89 -4.40 1.96
N THR A 46 -8.18 -3.31 2.23
CA THR A 46 -7.23 -2.69 1.30
C THR A 46 -5.90 -2.47 2.00
N GLY A 47 -4.84 -3.04 1.47
CA GLY A 47 -3.47 -2.83 1.92
C GLY A 47 -2.78 -1.73 1.11
N ILE A 48 -2.12 -0.81 1.79
CA ILE A 48 -1.41 0.33 1.17
C ILE A 48 -0.03 0.46 1.80
N THR A 49 0.98 0.56 0.94
CA THR A 49 2.37 0.82 1.34
C THR A 49 2.59 2.28 1.73
N ASP A 50 3.53 2.55 2.64
CA ASP A 50 3.98 3.91 2.97
C ASP A 50 5.02 4.47 1.98
N LEU A 51 5.20 3.82 0.83
CA LEU A 51 6.05 4.29 -0.24
C LEU A 51 5.42 4.01 -1.60
N ARG A 52 5.75 4.86 -2.56
CA ARG A 52 5.33 4.79 -3.95
C ARG A 52 6.54 4.47 -4.82
N ILE A 53 6.38 3.61 -5.81
CA ILE A 53 7.45 3.27 -6.76
C ILE A 53 7.31 4.20 -7.97
N LYS A 54 8.37 4.92 -8.33
CA LYS A 54 8.40 5.71 -9.56
C LYS A 54 8.53 4.78 -10.75
N ARG A 55 7.47 4.68 -11.54
CA ARG A 55 7.36 3.72 -12.64
C ARG A 55 8.28 4.09 -13.79
N LYS A 56 8.90 3.12 -14.46
CA LYS A 56 9.85 3.43 -15.54
C LYS A 56 9.18 3.91 -16.83
N PHE A 57 7.92 3.54 -17.06
CA PHE A 57 7.23 3.88 -18.30
C PHE A 57 6.81 5.35 -18.41
N ASP A 58 6.58 6.03 -17.29
CA ASP A 58 6.16 7.45 -17.26
C ASP A 58 6.84 8.30 -16.17
N GLY A 59 7.59 7.69 -15.25
CA GLY A 59 8.24 8.38 -14.12
C GLY A 59 7.31 8.71 -12.96
N SER A 60 6.01 8.38 -13.04
CA SER A 60 5.02 8.74 -12.03
C SER A 60 5.18 7.86 -10.78
N PRO A 61 5.09 8.42 -9.57
CA PRO A 61 5.08 7.63 -8.34
C PRO A 61 3.72 6.92 -8.18
N GLU A 62 3.73 5.60 -8.09
CA GLU A 62 2.54 4.77 -7.92
C GLU A 62 2.56 4.05 -6.57
N SER A 63 1.47 4.19 -5.81
CA SER A 63 1.28 3.46 -4.55
C SER A 63 1.05 1.98 -4.82
N VAL A 64 1.68 1.11 -4.03
CA VAL A 64 1.35 -0.31 -4.08
C VAL A 64 0.10 -0.56 -3.25
N ILE A 65 -0.96 -1.00 -3.92
CA ILE A 65 -2.27 -1.28 -3.33
C ILE A 65 -2.59 -2.76 -3.54
N GLY A 66 -3.07 -3.43 -2.49
CA GLY A 66 -3.61 -4.79 -2.57
C GLY A 66 -4.99 -4.89 -1.96
N TYR A 67 -5.75 -5.90 -2.35
CA TYR A 67 -7.15 -6.10 -1.95
C TYR A 67 -7.37 -7.48 -1.36
N GLY A 68 -8.32 -7.62 -0.45
CA GLY A 68 -8.66 -8.91 0.13
C GLY A 68 -9.98 -8.93 0.89
N SER A 69 -10.44 -10.14 1.21
CA SER A 69 -11.60 -10.38 2.09
C SER A 69 -11.19 -10.58 3.55
N SER A 70 -9.88 -10.58 3.83
CA SER A 70 -9.27 -10.59 5.16
C SER A 70 -8.04 -9.67 5.22
N ILE A 71 -7.53 -9.44 6.44
CA ILE A 71 -6.29 -8.70 6.67
C ILE A 71 -5.11 -9.41 5.97
N GLU A 72 -5.04 -10.74 6.09
CA GLU A 72 -3.99 -11.58 5.53
C GLU A 72 -4.01 -11.57 4.00
N GLU A 73 -5.18 -11.68 3.38
CA GLU A 73 -5.33 -11.64 1.93
C GLU A 73 -4.90 -10.29 1.37
N ALA A 74 -5.35 -9.18 1.98
CA ALA A 74 -4.97 -7.85 1.55
C ALA A 74 -3.47 -7.62 1.67
N LEU A 75 -2.84 -8.05 2.78
CA LEU A 75 -1.39 -7.96 2.94
C LEU A 75 -0.64 -8.80 1.89
N GLU A 76 -1.06 -10.05 1.68
CA GLU A 76 -0.44 -10.94 0.69
C GLU A 76 -0.53 -10.36 -0.71
N ASP A 77 -1.70 -9.84 -1.10
CA ASP A 77 -1.93 -9.22 -2.40
C ASP A 77 -1.09 -7.95 -2.57
N THR A 78 -0.98 -7.09 -1.55
CA THR A 78 -0.11 -5.90 -1.58
C THR A 78 1.34 -6.28 -1.84
N ILE A 79 1.87 -7.31 -1.18
CA ILE A 79 3.26 -7.74 -1.37
C ILE A 79 3.46 -8.42 -2.72
N LYS A 80 2.50 -9.20 -3.22
CA LYS A 80 2.56 -9.78 -4.57
C LYS A 80 2.57 -8.67 -5.63
N TYR A 81 1.75 -7.65 -5.47
CA TYR A 81 1.71 -6.54 -6.40
C TYR A 81 3.00 -5.72 -6.35
N PHE A 82 3.57 -5.48 -5.16
CA PHE A 82 4.89 -4.86 -5.01
C PHE A 82 5.95 -5.56 -5.86
N ASN A 83 6.07 -6.89 -5.71
CA ASN A 83 7.05 -7.69 -6.46
C ASN A 83 6.75 -7.71 -7.97
N THR A 84 5.48 -7.63 -8.35
CA THR A 84 5.08 -7.51 -9.76
C THR A 84 5.58 -6.20 -10.35
N MET A 85 5.39 -5.08 -9.65
CA MET A 85 5.87 -3.77 -10.06
C MET A 85 7.40 -3.74 -10.22
N LEU A 86 8.14 -4.33 -9.27
CA LEU A 86 9.60 -4.48 -9.38
C LEU A 86 10.00 -5.25 -10.64
N LYS A 87 9.32 -6.37 -10.91
CA LYS A 87 9.62 -7.23 -12.06
C LYS A 87 9.32 -6.53 -13.39
N GLU A 88 8.18 -5.85 -13.48
CA GLU A 88 7.76 -5.12 -14.69
C GLU A 88 8.74 -4.00 -15.03
N ASP A 89 9.21 -3.27 -14.03
CA ASP A 89 10.20 -2.22 -14.22
C ASP A 89 11.65 -2.74 -14.23
N GLY A 90 11.89 -4.03 -13.97
CA GLY A 90 13.24 -4.61 -13.92
C GLY A 90 14.11 -3.96 -12.83
N PHE A 91 13.56 -3.83 -11.63
CA PHE A 91 14.29 -3.43 -10.43
C PHE A 91 14.72 -4.67 -9.64
N ASP A 92 16.02 -4.90 -9.55
CA ASP A 92 16.59 -5.87 -8.59
C ASP A 92 16.76 -5.24 -7.19
N ARG A 93 16.84 -3.90 -7.14
CA ARG A 93 16.92 -3.07 -5.94
C ARG A 93 16.35 -1.68 -6.22
N LEU A 94 15.76 -1.05 -5.23
CA LEU A 94 15.30 0.33 -5.26
C LEU A 94 16.30 1.25 -4.55
N THR A 95 16.58 2.38 -5.17
CA THR A 95 17.27 3.51 -4.51
C THR A 95 16.26 4.57 -4.10
N GLU A 96 16.70 5.57 -3.34
CA GLU A 96 15.88 6.73 -2.96
C GLU A 96 15.32 7.46 -4.19
N ASP A 97 16.05 7.46 -5.31
CA ASP A 97 15.57 8.07 -6.56
C ASP A 97 14.38 7.31 -7.17
N ASN A 98 14.24 6.02 -6.87
CA ASN A 98 13.20 5.16 -7.42
C ASN A 98 11.89 5.21 -6.63
N ILE A 99 11.86 5.86 -5.47
CA ILE A 99 10.68 5.88 -4.60
C ILE A 99 10.30 7.29 -4.15
N GLU A 100 9.08 7.40 -3.63
CA GLU A 100 8.59 8.56 -2.90
C GLU A 100 7.85 8.04 -1.66
N TYR A 101 8.24 8.49 -0.47
CA TYR A 101 7.54 8.10 0.75
C TYR A 101 6.20 8.83 0.85
N SER A 102 5.18 8.10 1.28
CA SER A 102 3.87 8.69 1.56
C SER A 102 3.96 9.53 2.83
N GLU A 103 3.52 10.77 2.75
CA GLU A 103 3.44 11.66 3.90
C GLU A 103 2.23 11.33 4.75
N SER A 104 2.21 11.81 6.00
CA SER A 104 1.04 11.62 6.88
C SER A 104 -0.26 12.17 6.30
N SER A 105 -0.16 13.17 5.40
CA SER A 105 -1.29 13.78 4.68
C SER A 105 -1.79 12.97 3.49
N ASP A 106 -1.05 11.93 3.06
CA ASP A 106 -1.42 11.10 1.92
C ASP A 106 -2.48 10.03 2.28
N PHE A 107 -2.98 10.07 3.52
CA PHE A 107 -3.95 9.14 4.10
C PHE A 107 -5.15 9.86 4.71
#